data_AF-A0A0G0JM12-F1
#
_entry.id   AF-A0A0G0JM12-F1
#
_cell.length_a   1.000
_cell.length_b   1.000
_cell.length_c   1.000
_cell.angle_alpha   90.00
_cell.angle_beta   90.00
_cell.angle_gamma   90.00
#
_symmetry.space_group_name_H-M   'P 1'
#
loop_
_entity.id
_entity.type
_entity.pdbx_description
1 polymer ?
#
loop_
_entity_poly.entity_id
_entity_poly.type
_entity_poly.pdbx_seq_one_letter_code
_entity_poly.pdbx_strand_id
1 'polypeptide(L)'
;MENHPLIRKIYLYGFALLGLVLLVIGSVGFVNMGLKAFVFTQADEYQRQTSKQFPYPACGIEKYATATTSKTTLVLTEEEKATFTNFLVDYKNWKDSPQIDYVTSQRHQDAAMNLALILIGLPLYLYHWIVIKRENK
;
A
#
# COMPACT_ATOMS: atom_id res chain seq x y z
N MET A 1 -31.49 -28.98 -25.98
CA MET A 1 -31.05 -27.75 -25.30
C MET A 1 -31.07 -26.66 -26.36
N GLU A 2 -31.95 -25.67 -26.25
CA GLU A 2 -32.06 -24.61 -27.26
C GLU A 2 -30.71 -23.93 -27.45
N ASN A 3 -30.19 -23.98 -28.67
CA ASN A 3 -28.95 -23.33 -29.03
C ASN A 3 -29.23 -21.82 -29.13
N HIS A 4 -28.86 -21.05 -28.12
CA HIS A 4 -28.90 -19.58 -28.17
C HIS A 4 -27.53 -19.02 -28.57
N PRO A 5 -27.20 -18.93 -29.87
CA PRO A 5 -25.87 -18.55 -30.34
C PRO A 5 -25.48 -17.12 -29.91
N LEU A 6 -26.46 -16.23 -29.76
CA LEU A 6 -26.24 -14.86 -29.26
C LEU A 6 -25.78 -14.83 -27.81
N ILE A 7 -26.46 -15.57 -26.92
CA ILE A 7 -26.12 -15.63 -25.49
C ILE A 7 -24.70 -16.15 -25.31
N ARG A 8 -24.33 -17.20 -26.05
CA ARG A 8 -22.99 -17.77 -26.02
C ARG A 8 -21.92 -16.79 -26.51
N LYS A 9 -22.18 -16.06 -27.61
CA LYS A 9 -21.25 -15.02 -28.09
C LYS A 9 -21.07 -13.93 -27.04
N ILE A 10 -22.15 -13.40 -26.48
CA ILE A 10 -22.09 -12.36 -25.44
C ILE A 10 -21.27 -12.85 -24.25
N TYR A 11 -21.50 -14.09 -23.80
CA TYR A 11 -20.70 -14.71 -22.73
C TYR A 11 -19.21 -14.76 -23.09
N LEU A 12 -18.86 -15.33 -24.25
CA LEU A 12 -17.47 -15.53 -24.63
C LEU A 12 -16.71 -14.20 -24.75
N TYR A 13 -17.30 -13.21 -25.44
CA TYR A 13 -16.68 -11.89 -25.58
C TYR A 13 -16.64 -11.12 -24.26
N GLY A 14 -17.69 -11.24 -23.43
CA GLY A 14 -17.73 -10.61 -22.11
C GLY A 14 -16.60 -11.12 -21.20
N PHE A 15 -16.45 -12.44 -21.08
CA PHE A 15 -15.39 -13.02 -20.25
C PHE A 15 -13.99 -12.82 -20.83
N ALA A 16 -13.83 -12.83 -22.16
CA ALA A 16 -12.57 -12.44 -22.80
C ALA A 16 -12.21 -10.99 -22.45
N LEU A 17 -13.16 -10.06 -22.55
CA LEU A 17 -12.95 -8.67 -22.20
C LEU A 17 -12.59 -8.50 -20.72
N LEU A 18 -13.29 -9.19 -19.81
CA LEU A 18 -12.96 -9.17 -18.38
C LEU A 18 -11.54 -9.65 -18.12
N GLY A 19 -11.14 -10.79 -18.70
CA GLY A 19 -9.76 -11.30 -18.57
C GLY A 19 -8.71 -10.32 -19.11
N LEU A 20 -9.01 -9.67 -20.24
CA LEU A 20 -8.13 -8.66 -20.81
C LEU A 20 -8.00 -7.42 -19.92
N VAL A 21 -9.09 -6.95 -19.30
CA VAL A 21 -9.05 -5.83 -18.35
C VAL A 21 -8.18 -6.16 -17.15
N LEU A 22 -8.31 -7.36 -16.56
CA LEU A 22 -7.46 -7.78 -15.44
C LEU A 22 -5.98 -7.82 -15.83
N LEU A 23 -5.66 -8.36 -17.03
CA LEU A 23 -4.31 -8.36 -17.57
C LEU A 23 -3.73 -6.95 -17.70
N VAL A 24 -4.52 -6.01 -18.23
CA VAL A 24 -4.08 -4.62 -18.43
C VAL A 24 -3.82 -3.96 -17.07
N ILE A 25 -4.72 -4.09 -16.10
CA ILE A 25 -4.57 -3.49 -14.77
C ILE A 25 -3.30 -4.03 -14.09
N GLY A 26 -3.12 -5.35 -14.04
CA GLY A 26 -1.95 -5.96 -13.42
C GLY A 26 -0.64 -5.56 -14.12
N SER A 27 -0.64 -5.48 -15.44
CA SER A 27 0.53 -5.06 -16.22
C SER A 27 0.91 -3.60 -15.96
N VAL A 28 -0.08 -2.69 -15.97
CA VAL A 28 0.13 -1.27 -15.64
C VAL A 28 0.66 -1.12 -14.21
N GLY A 29 0.15 -1.91 -13.26
CA GLY A 29 0.64 -1.93 -11.89
C GLY A 29 2.12 -2.30 -11.78
N PHE A 30 2.57 -3.34 -12.49
CA PHE A 30 4.00 -3.70 -12.54
C PHE A 30 4.87 -2.63 -13.20
N VAL A 31 4.40 -2.03 -14.30
CA VAL A 31 5.12 -0.93 -14.96
C VAL A 31 5.28 0.25 -14.01
N ASN A 32 4.20 0.65 -13.32
CA ASN A 32 4.24 1.73 -12.34
C ASN A 32 5.22 1.42 -11.19
N MET A 33 5.18 0.19 -10.66
CA MET A 33 6.11 -0.26 -9.62
C MET A 33 7.56 -0.21 -10.10
N GLY A 34 7.84 -0.69 -11.32
CA GLY A 34 9.16 -0.65 -11.92
C GLY A 34 9.67 0.78 -12.14
N LEU A 35 8.81 1.68 -12.64
CA LEU A 35 9.14 3.09 -12.80
C LEU A 35 9.52 3.73 -11.45
N LYS A 36 8.73 3.52 -10.40
CA LYS A 36 9.06 4.02 -9.05
C LYS A 36 10.32 3.40 -8.46
N ALA A 37 10.62 2.14 -8.79
CA ALA A 37 11.79 1.44 -8.27
C ALA A 37 13.10 1.88 -8.95
N PHE A 38 13.08 2.09 -10.28
CA PHE A 38 14.30 2.27 -11.07
C PHE A 38 14.46 3.65 -11.70
N VAL A 39 13.37 4.39 -11.96
CA VAL A 39 13.40 5.69 -12.66
C VAL A 39 13.08 6.84 -11.70
N PHE A 40 12.00 6.72 -10.92
CA PHE A 40 11.51 7.73 -9.99
C PHE A 40 11.73 7.29 -8.54
N THR A 41 12.98 7.09 -8.14
CA THR A 41 13.35 6.54 -6.82
C THR A 41 12.84 7.37 -5.62
N GLN A 42 12.55 8.66 -5.84
CA GLN A 42 11.97 9.57 -4.84
C GLN A 42 10.44 9.52 -4.75
N ALA A 43 9.75 8.80 -5.62
CA ALA A 43 8.28 8.76 -5.64
C ALA A 43 7.65 8.20 -4.36
N ASP A 44 8.41 7.41 -3.60
CA ASP A 44 7.97 6.81 -2.33
C ASP A 44 8.60 7.50 -1.09
N GLU A 45 9.28 8.64 -1.27
CA GLU A 45 10.03 9.30 -0.19
C GLU A 45 9.12 9.82 0.92
N TYR A 46 7.95 10.37 0.55
CA TYR A 46 6.93 10.77 1.52
C TYR A 46 6.52 9.59 2.43
N GLN A 47 6.39 8.40 1.86
CA GLN A 47 6.06 7.17 2.60
C GLN A 47 7.20 6.76 3.54
N ARG A 48 8.47 6.92 3.13
CA ARG A 48 9.64 6.67 3.98
C ARG A 48 9.73 7.64 5.15
N GLN A 49 9.30 8.89 4.96
CA GLN A 49 9.33 9.90 6.01
C GLN A 49 8.22 9.67 7.02
N THR A 50 7.00 9.39 6.56
CA THR A 50 5.85 9.14 7.44
C THR A 50 5.98 7.84 8.23
N SER A 51 6.64 6.82 7.68
CA SER A 51 6.90 5.57 8.40
C SER A 51 7.88 5.70 9.57
N LYS A 52 8.74 6.73 9.57
CA LYS A 52 9.71 6.98 10.65
C LYS A 52 9.14 7.88 11.76
N GLN A 53 7.82 8.05 11.82
CA GLN A 53 7.23 8.93 12.82
C GLN A 53 7.51 8.41 14.23
N PHE A 54 8.08 9.30 15.04
CA PHE A 54 8.32 9.10 16.45
C PHE A 54 7.00 9.22 17.21
N PRO A 55 6.82 8.50 18.33
CA PRO A 55 5.70 8.77 19.22
C PRO A 55 5.78 10.24 19.65
N TYR A 56 4.67 10.97 19.60
CA TYR A 56 4.61 12.33 20.15
C TYR A 56 4.25 12.25 21.63
N PRO A 57 4.93 12.99 22.51
CA PRO A 57 4.56 13.03 23.90
C PRO A 57 3.18 13.71 24.04
N ALA A 58 2.28 13.09 24.81
CA ALA A 58 0.94 13.62 25.05
C ALA A 58 0.91 14.84 25.99
N CYS A 59 2.07 15.34 26.44
CA CYS A 59 2.15 16.40 27.43
C CYS A 59 2.05 17.81 26.81
N GLY A 60 1.51 18.77 27.59
CA GLY A 60 1.17 20.11 27.14
C GLY A 60 2.36 20.92 26.64
N ILE A 61 2.57 20.92 25.32
CA ILE A 61 3.64 21.60 24.57
C ILE A 61 3.77 23.08 24.97
N GLU A 62 2.68 23.72 25.38
CA GLU A 62 2.63 25.12 25.81
C GLU A 62 3.49 25.42 27.05
N LYS A 63 3.50 24.52 28.05
CA LYS A 63 4.33 24.69 29.27
C LYS A 63 5.83 24.55 28.97
N TYR A 64 6.18 23.67 28.05
CA TYR A 64 7.57 23.46 27.63
C TYR A 64 8.10 24.64 26.81
N ALA A 65 7.27 25.22 25.94
CA ALA A 65 7.63 26.41 25.16
C ALA A 65 7.91 27.63 26.06
N THR A 66 7.13 27.83 27.12
CA THR A 66 7.32 28.93 28.08
C THR A 66 8.56 28.73 28.96
N ALA A 67 8.87 27.51 29.39
CA ALA A 67 10.06 27.24 30.20
C ALA A 67 11.37 27.34 29.42
N THR A 68 11.36 26.93 28.14
CA THR A 68 12.53 27.03 27.25
C THR A 68 12.91 28.50 27.02
N THR A 69 11.91 29.39 26.95
CA THR A 69 12.11 30.82 26.72
C THR A 69 12.52 31.57 27.99
N SER A 70 12.00 31.15 29.16
CA SER A 70 12.22 31.84 30.44
C SER A 70 13.38 31.29 31.29
N LYS A 71 14.00 30.16 30.89
CA LYS A 71 15.02 29.43 31.68
C LYS A 71 14.58 29.17 33.13
N THR A 72 13.27 29.03 33.35
CA THR A 72 12.69 28.79 34.67
C THR A 72 12.55 27.29 34.92
N THR A 73 12.83 26.84 36.13
CA THR A 73 12.62 25.45 36.54
C THR A 73 11.13 25.11 36.50
N LEU A 74 10.75 24.19 35.60
CA LEU A 74 9.39 23.63 35.52
C LEU A 74 9.17 22.64 36.66
N VAL A 75 8.14 22.88 37.47
CA VAL A 75 7.62 21.89 38.41
C VAL A 75 6.50 21.13 37.70
N LEU A 76 6.76 19.86 37.38
CA LEU A 76 5.77 18.97 36.79
C LEU A 76 4.80 18.47 37.87
N THR A 77 3.52 18.39 37.53
CA THR A 77 2.53 17.68 38.36
C THR A 77 2.82 16.17 38.35
N GLU A 78 2.29 15.44 39.33
CA GLU A 78 2.46 13.98 39.37
C GLU A 78 1.86 13.28 38.14
N GLU A 79 0.78 13.81 37.58
CA GLU A 79 0.18 13.33 36.33
C GLU A 79 1.13 13.55 35.13
N GLU A 80 1.74 14.73 35.03
CA GLU A 80 2.69 15.04 33.95
C GLU A 80 3.96 14.18 34.03
N LYS A 81 4.45 13.88 35.25
CA LYS A 81 5.57 12.95 35.47
C LYS A 81 5.21 11.53 35.02
N ALA A 82 3.99 11.08 35.30
CA ALA A 82 3.51 9.78 34.86
C ALA A 82 3.41 9.70 33.33
N THR A 83 2.85 10.72 32.67
CA THR A 83 2.81 10.80 31.19
C THR A 83 4.20 10.77 30.57
N PHE A 84 5.16 11.51 31.16
CA PHE A 84 6.53 11.54 30.66
C PHE A 84 7.23 10.19 30.82
N THR A 85 6.97 9.49 31.93
CA THR A 85 7.51 8.15 32.16
C THR A 85 7.00 7.17 31.09
N ASN A 86 5.70 7.20 30.79
CA ASN A 86 5.12 6.38 29.72
C ASN A 86 5.73 6.72 28.35
N PHE A 87 5.88 8.01 28.05
CA PHE A 87 6.53 8.46 26.83
C PHE A 87 7.97 7.94 26.68
N LEU A 88 8.76 7.94 27.76
CA LEU A 88 10.13 7.40 27.73
C LEU A 88 10.15 5.90 27.46
N VAL A 89 9.18 5.15 28.00
CA VAL A 89 9.00 3.72 27.71
C VAL A 89 8.65 3.52 26.23
N ASP A 90 7.68 4.26 25.71
CA ASP A 90 7.26 4.20 24.31
C ASP A 90 8.40 4.59 23.37
N TYR A 91 9.18 5.61 23.72
CA TYR A 91 10.34 6.06 22.96
C TYR A 91 11.42 4.98 22.93
N LYS A 92 11.72 4.34 24.07
CA LYS A 92 12.68 3.23 24.12
C LYS A 92 12.20 2.07 23.23
N ASN A 93 10.93 1.69 23.34
CA ASN A 93 10.34 0.64 22.53
C ASN A 93 10.40 0.98 21.03
N TRP A 94 10.07 2.21 20.64
CA TRP A 94 10.16 2.68 19.25
C TRP A 94 11.60 2.68 18.73
N LYS A 95 12.56 3.13 19.54
CA LYS A 95 13.98 3.20 19.17
C LYS A 95 14.61 1.81 19.01
N ASP A 96 14.26 0.89 19.90
CA ASP A 96 14.79 -0.49 19.89
C ASP A 96 14.01 -1.39 18.92
N SER A 97 12.85 -0.94 18.42
CA SER A 97 12.09 -1.65 17.40
C SER A 97 12.83 -1.67 16.06
N PRO A 98 12.87 -2.82 15.36
CA PRO A 98 13.41 -2.87 14.02
C PRO A 98 12.59 -1.94 13.12
N GLN A 99 13.26 -1.00 12.48
CA GLN A 99 12.64 -0.08 11.54
C GLN A 99 12.11 -0.90 10.35
N ILE A 100 10.78 -1.04 10.26
CA ILE A 100 10.13 -1.78 9.19
C ILE A 100 10.31 -1.00 7.88
N ASP A 101 10.75 -1.66 6.81
CA ASP A 101 10.76 -1.06 5.49
C ASP A 101 9.35 -1.11 4.88
N TYR A 102 8.55 -0.09 5.20
CA TYR A 102 7.18 0.04 4.73
C TYR A 102 7.09 0.15 3.20
N VAL A 103 8.08 0.76 2.55
CA VAL A 103 8.08 0.91 1.09
C VAL A 103 8.27 -0.44 0.43
N THR A 104 9.21 -1.24 0.91
CA THR A 104 9.42 -2.59 0.39
C THR A 104 8.21 -3.49 0.66
N SER A 105 7.63 -3.42 1.87
CA SER A 105 6.38 -4.15 2.19
C SER A 105 5.23 -3.76 1.25
N GLN A 106 5.02 -2.47 1.01
CA GLN A 106 3.98 -1.99 0.10
C GLN A 106 4.22 -2.48 -1.34
N ARG A 107 5.46 -2.43 -1.83
CA ARG A 107 5.80 -2.95 -3.16
C ARG A 107 5.53 -4.45 -3.29
N HIS A 108 5.77 -5.23 -2.23
CA HIS A 108 5.40 -6.65 -2.22
C HIS A 108 3.89 -6.87 -2.28
N GLN A 109 3.10 -6.06 -1.58
CA GLN A 109 1.64 -6.11 -1.65
C GLN A 109 1.14 -5.77 -3.06
N ASP A 110 1.65 -4.69 -3.64
CA ASP A 110 1.33 -4.28 -5.00
C ASP A 110 1.71 -5.36 -6.02
N ALA A 111 2.91 -5.92 -5.91
CA ALA A 111 3.37 -7.02 -6.77
C ALA A 111 2.47 -8.26 -6.64
N ALA A 112 2.10 -8.65 -5.42
CA ALA A 112 1.23 -9.80 -5.18
C ALA A 112 -0.16 -9.61 -5.81
N MET A 113 -0.76 -8.42 -5.63
CA MET A 113 -2.06 -8.09 -6.24
C MET A 113 -1.97 -8.07 -7.77
N ASN A 114 -0.99 -7.38 -8.32
CA ASN A 114 -0.81 -7.29 -9.78
C ASN A 114 -0.53 -8.66 -10.40
N LEU A 115 0.24 -9.52 -9.73
CA LEU A 115 0.47 -10.88 -10.17
C LEU A 115 -0.80 -11.72 -10.13
N ALA A 116 -1.61 -11.61 -9.08
CA ALA A 116 -2.89 -12.32 -8.98
C ALA A 116 -3.84 -11.94 -10.13
N LEU A 117 -3.92 -10.65 -10.47
CA LEU A 117 -4.71 -10.17 -11.61
C LEU A 117 -4.26 -10.79 -12.93
N ILE A 118 -2.94 -10.90 -13.16
CA ILE A 118 -2.40 -11.52 -14.37
C ILE A 118 -2.64 -13.03 -14.37
N LEU A 119 -2.41 -13.72 -13.25
CA LEU A 119 -2.58 -15.17 -13.13
C LEU A 119 -4.04 -15.61 -13.34
N ILE A 120 -5.01 -14.78 -12.99
CA ILE A 120 -6.43 -15.05 -13.22
C ILE A 120 -6.86 -14.54 -14.61
N GLY A 121 -6.46 -13.32 -14.97
CA GLY A 121 -6.85 -12.67 -16.22
C GLY A 121 -6.31 -13.35 -17.46
N LEU A 122 -5.07 -13.85 -17.40
CA LEU A 122 -4.41 -14.53 -18.52
C LEU A 122 -5.15 -15.80 -18.99
N PRO A 123 -5.36 -16.82 -18.13
CA PRO A 123 -6.08 -18.01 -18.54
C PRO A 123 -7.53 -17.69 -18.92
N LEU A 124 -8.18 -16.74 -18.24
CA LEU A 124 -9.54 -16.33 -18.55
C LEU A 124 -9.64 -15.75 -19.97
N TYR A 125 -8.75 -14.80 -20.32
CA TYR A 125 -8.69 -14.21 -21.66
C TYR A 125 -8.34 -15.26 -22.71
N LEU A 126 -7.25 -16.02 -22.52
CA LEU A 126 -6.76 -16.97 -23.50
C LEU A 126 -7.79 -18.05 -23.81
N TYR A 127 -8.42 -18.62 -22.78
CA TYR A 127 -9.44 -19.66 -22.98
C TYR A 127 -10.59 -19.14 -23.84
N HIS A 128 -11.20 -18.03 -23.45
CA HIS A 128 -12.36 -17.48 -24.18
C HIS A 128 -11.98 -17.01 -25.58
N TRP A 129 -10.81 -16.40 -25.76
CA TRP A 129 -10.32 -15.96 -27.06
C TRP A 129 -10.04 -17.12 -28.02
N ILE A 130 -9.43 -18.21 -27.54
CA ILE A 130 -9.17 -19.41 -28.35
C ILE A 130 -10.49 -20.03 -28.84
N VAL A 131 -11.50 -20.11 -27.97
CA VAL A 131 -12.83 -20.62 -28.35
C VAL A 131 -13.46 -19.76 -29.44
N ILE A 132 -13.48 -18.43 -29.27
CA ILE A 132 -13.98 -17.48 -30.28
C ILE A 132 -13.26 -17.68 -31.62
N LYS A 133 -11.93 -17.79 -31.61
CA LYS A 133 -11.12 -17.95 -32.83
C LYS A 133 -11.40 -19.28 -33.54
N ARG A 134 -11.70 -20.34 -32.80
CA ARG A 134 -12.08 -21.64 -33.38
C ARG A 134 -13.47 -21.63 -34.01
N GLU A 135 -14.38 -20.80 -33.51
CA GLU A 135 -15.77 -20.71 -33.99
C GLU A 135 -15.95 -19.75 -35.16
N ASN A 136 -15.06 -18.78 -35.31
CA ASN A 136 -15.06 -17.84 -36.44
C ASN A 136 -14.17 -18.30 -37.61
N LYS A 137 -13.54 -19.48 -37.50
CA LYS A 137 -12.80 -20.14 -38.59
C LYS A 137 -13.71 -21.12 -39.31
#